data_AF-A0A857V9Q3-F1
#
_entry.id   AF-A0A857V9Q3-F1
#
_cell.length_a   1.000
_cell.length_b   1.000
_cell.length_c   1.000
_cell.angle_alpha   90.00
_cell.angle_beta   90.00
_cell.angle_gamma   90.00
#
_symmetry.space_group_name_H-M   'P 1'
#
loop_
_entity.id
_entity.type
_entity.pdbx_description
1 polymer ?
#
loop_
_entity_poly.entity_id
_entity_poly.type
_entity_poly.pdbx_seq_one_letter_code
_entity_poly.pdbx_strand_id
1 'polypeptide(L)'
;MTSNGYYPKKLIYLGDNFSERKAVLVSSPDEYADAILETIDLGDSAFEDKYRQVAAAAGAEFVDINDIMVVGQSNQPMINENNRGENDER
;
A
#
# COMPACT_ATOMS: atom_id res chain seq x y z
N MET A 1 -20.10 15.18 13.34
CA MET A 1 -20.00 14.03 12.43
C MET A 1 -19.64 12.83 13.26
N THR A 2 -20.57 11.91 13.46
CA THR A 2 -20.28 10.62 14.11
C THR A 2 -19.58 9.77 13.07
N SER A 3 -18.25 9.66 13.13
CA SER A 3 -17.56 8.61 12.37
C SER A 3 -18.10 7.28 12.85
N ASN A 4 -18.22 6.28 11.97
CA ASN A 4 -18.67 4.92 12.32
C ASN A 4 -17.68 4.16 13.22
N GLY A 5 -16.93 4.87 14.08
CA GLY A 5 -15.84 4.32 14.88
C GLY A 5 -14.59 3.98 14.09
N TYR A 6 -14.66 3.85 12.76
CA TYR A 6 -13.50 3.59 11.91
C TYR A 6 -12.55 4.78 11.88
N TYR A 7 -11.29 4.53 12.21
CA TYR A 7 -10.20 5.49 12.05
C TYR A 7 -9.05 4.86 11.27
N PRO A 8 -8.31 5.68 10.50
CA PRO A 8 -7.10 5.25 9.83
C PRO A 8 -6.10 4.63 10.81
N LYS A 9 -5.56 3.48 10.44
CA LYS A 9 -4.54 2.76 11.20
C LYS A 9 -3.22 2.70 10.45
N LYS A 10 -3.29 2.22 9.22
CA LYS A 10 -2.12 2.01 8.36
C LYS A 10 -2.40 2.54 6.96
N LEU A 11 -1.39 3.07 6.30
CA LEU A 11 -1.38 3.35 4.88
C LEU A 11 -0.30 2.47 4.25
N ILE A 12 -0.74 1.45 3.51
CA ILE A 12 0.14 0.49 2.84
C ILE A 12 0.46 1.06 1.47
N TYR A 13 1.69 1.49 1.29
CA TYR A 13 2.20 1.97 0.02
C TYR A 13 2.63 0.79 -0.84
N LEU A 14 2.12 0.73 -2.07
CA LEU A 14 2.38 -0.39 -2.97
C LEU A 14 3.74 -0.29 -3.66
N GLY A 15 4.42 0.86 -3.62
CA GLY A 15 5.73 1.04 -4.25
C GLY A 15 5.68 1.80 -5.58
N ASP A 16 6.83 2.35 -5.98
CA ASP A 16 6.98 3.19 -7.17
C ASP A 16 6.98 2.42 -8.50
N ASN A 17 7.17 1.11 -8.43
CA ASN A 17 7.32 0.23 -9.59
C ASN A 17 5.99 -0.27 -10.18
N PHE A 18 4.88 -0.03 -9.49
CA PHE A 18 3.57 -0.34 -10.03
C PHE A 18 3.18 0.75 -11.02
N SER A 19 2.66 0.35 -12.18
CA SER A 19 2.18 1.27 -13.23
C SER A 19 1.15 2.28 -12.71
N GLU A 20 0.55 1.97 -11.56
CA GLU A 20 -0.34 2.83 -10.82
C GLU A 20 0.22 2.97 -9.40
N ARG A 21 0.91 4.08 -9.13
CA ARG A 21 1.44 4.38 -7.79
C ARG A 21 0.27 4.66 -6.87
N LYS A 22 -0.12 3.66 -6.09
CA LYS A 22 -1.29 3.67 -5.22
C LYS A 22 -0.90 3.25 -3.81
N ALA A 23 -1.76 3.60 -2.86
CA ALA A 23 -1.68 3.09 -1.50
C ALA A 23 -3.06 2.55 -1.07
N VAL A 24 -3.07 1.70 -0.05
CA VAL A 24 -4.30 1.24 0.60
C VAL A 24 -4.34 1.82 2.00
N LEU A 25 -5.35 2.65 2.28
CA LEU A 25 -5.65 3.08 3.63
C LEU A 25 -6.46 2.00 4.34
N VAL A 26 -5.95 1.54 5.47
CA VAL A 26 -6.56 0.54 6.32
C VAL A 26 -7.17 1.25 7.53
N SER A 27 -8.48 1.16 7.66
CA SER A 27 -9.24 1.77 8.76
C SER A 27 -9.95 0.69 9.56
N SER A 28 -9.92 0.78 10.90
CA SER A 28 -10.67 -0.13 11.78
C SER A 28 -11.06 0.57 13.08
N PRO A 29 -12.22 0.28 13.68
CA PRO A 29 -12.57 0.79 15.00
C PRO A 29 -11.72 0.16 16.12
N ASP A 30 -11.33 -1.11 15.99
CA ASP A 30 -10.50 -1.82 16.97
C ASP A 30 -9.80 -3.04 16.35
N GLU A 31 -9.18 -3.87 17.18
CA GLU A 31 -8.43 -5.07 16.75
C GLU A 31 -9.30 -6.31 16.49
N TYR A 32 -10.59 -6.25 16.85
CA TYR A 32 -11.54 -7.36 16.73
C TYR A 32 -12.55 -7.16 15.58
N ALA A 33 -12.66 -5.94 15.07
CA ALA A 33 -13.51 -5.59 13.95
C ALA A 33 -12.81 -5.75 12.59
N ASP A 34 -13.62 -6.01 11.56
CA ASP A 34 -13.14 -6.04 10.18
C ASP A 34 -12.58 -4.67 9.77
N ALA A 35 -11.44 -4.69 9.10
CA ALA A 35 -10.84 -3.49 8.52
C ALA A 35 -11.54 -3.12 7.20
N ILE A 36 -11.70 -1.81 6.98
CA ILE A 36 -12.07 -1.23 5.69
C ILE A 36 -10.78 -0.88 4.96
N LEU A 37 -10.73 -1.24 3.67
CA LEU A 37 -9.61 -0.98 2.78
C LEU A 37 -10.05 0.03 1.71
N GLU A 38 -9.38 1.17 1.66
CA GLU A 38 -9.65 2.22 0.68
C GLU A 38 -8.41 2.48 -0.17
N THR A 39 -8.56 2.43 -1.49
CA THR A 39 -7.48 2.77 -2.41
C THR A 39 -7.29 4.29 -2.47
N ILE A 40 -6.08 4.74 -2.16
CA ILE A 40 -5.65 6.13 -2.31
C ILE A 40 -4.80 6.23 -3.57
N ASP A 41 -5.26 7.07 -4.49
CA ASP A 41 -4.58 7.40 -5.73
C ASP A 41 -4.38 8.93 -5.77
N LEU A 42 -3.12 9.35 -5.76
CA LEU A 42 -2.72 10.75 -5.81
C LEU A 42 -2.27 11.17 -7.24
N GLY A 43 -2.41 10.27 -8.21
CA GLY A 43 -2.03 10.45 -9.61
C GLY A 43 -0.56 10.16 -9.93
N ASP A 44 -0.24 10.12 -11.22
CA ASP A 44 1.03 9.63 -11.81
C ASP A 44 2.30 10.39 -11.38
N SER A 45 2.18 11.55 -10.74
CA SER A 45 3.29 12.36 -10.24
C SER A 45 3.47 12.29 -8.73
N ALA A 46 2.70 11.45 -8.05
CA ALA A 46 2.84 11.21 -6.62
C ALA A 46 3.78 10.04 -6.36
N PHE A 47 4.84 10.34 -5.64
CA PHE A 47 5.81 9.36 -5.17
C PHE A 47 5.59 9.12 -3.67
N GLU A 48 6.39 8.24 -3.09
CA GLU A 48 6.34 7.83 -1.68
C GLU A 48 6.19 9.01 -0.69
N ASP A 49 6.87 10.12 -0.94
CA ASP A 49 6.86 11.32 -0.10
C ASP A 49 5.46 11.90 0.11
N LYS A 50 4.63 11.94 -0.93
CA LYS A 50 3.25 12.41 -0.85
C LYS A 50 2.36 11.43 -0.08
N TYR A 51 2.58 10.13 -0.26
CA TYR A 51 1.85 9.10 0.50
C TYR A 51 2.21 9.13 1.99
N ARG A 52 3.48 9.41 2.34
CA ARG A 52 3.89 9.68 3.73
C ARG A 52 3.18 10.89 4.34
N GLN A 53 3.02 11.97 3.57
CA GLN A 53 2.27 13.15 4.02
C GLN A 53 0.78 12.83 4.26
N VAL A 54 0.16 12.05 3.38
CA VAL A 54 -1.23 11.60 3.55
C VAL A 54 -1.36 10.73 4.81
N ALA A 55 -0.46 9.78 5.03
CA ALA A 55 -0.46 8.95 6.23
C ALA A 55 -0.37 9.80 7.51
N ALA A 56 0.56 10.77 7.55
CA ALA A 56 0.71 11.68 8.67
C ALA A 56 -0.54 12.55 8.91
N ALA A 57 -1.15 13.08 7.84
CA ALA A 57 -2.38 13.87 7.93
C ALA A 57 -3.58 13.04 8.39
N ALA A 58 -3.63 11.76 8.03
CA ALA A 58 -4.67 10.82 8.44
C ALA A 58 -4.44 10.22 9.84
N GLY A 59 -3.26 10.41 10.44
CA GLY A 59 -2.86 9.75 11.68
C GLY A 59 -2.60 8.25 11.52
N ALA A 60 -2.28 7.80 10.30
CA ALA A 60 -1.99 6.41 9.97
C ALA A 60 -0.48 6.14 9.94
N GLU A 61 -0.09 4.93 10.30
CA GLU A 61 1.28 4.43 10.13
C GLU A 61 1.55 4.14 8.66
N PHE A 62 2.64 4.69 8.12
CA PHE A 62 3.08 4.38 6.76
C PHE A 62 3.80 3.03 6.74
N VAL A 63 3.40 2.14 5.84
CA VAL A 63 3.97 0.79 5.67
C VAL A 63 4.31 0.58 4.21
N ASP A 64 5.54 0.17 3.90
CA ASP A 64 5.90 -0.31 2.57
C ASP A 64 5.42 -1.76 2.40
N ILE A 65 4.77 -2.08 1.28
CA ILE A 65 4.31 -3.45 1.01
C ILE A 65 5.45 -4.47 1.04
N ASN A 66 6.68 -4.07 0.69
CA ASN A 66 7.85 -4.93 0.71
C ASN A 66 8.26 -5.32 2.15
N ASP A 67 7.84 -4.55 3.16
CA ASP A 67 8.07 -4.87 4.57
C ASP A 67 7.04 -5.87 5.12
N ILE A 68 5.96 -6.14 4.38
CA ILE A 68 4.91 -7.07 4.79
C ILE A 68 5.35 -8.50 4.46
N MET A 69 5.78 -9.23 5.49
CA MET A 69 6.05 -10.67 5.36
C MET A 69 4.77 -11.49 5.42
N VAL A 70 4.49 -12.27 4.38
CA VAL A 70 3.39 -13.24 4.38
C VAL A 70 3.85 -14.52 5.10
N VAL A 71 3.30 -14.78 6.28
CA VAL A 71 3.61 -16.00 7.05
C VAL A 71 3.20 -17.23 6.24
N GLY A 72 4.14 -18.15 6.01
CA GLY A 72 3.95 -19.37 5.21
C GLY A 72 4.50 -19.28 3.79
N GLN A 73 4.89 -18.09 3.31
CA GLN A 73 5.81 -17.96 2.18
C GLN A 73 7.23 -18.09 2.72
N SER A 74 7.83 -19.28 2.58
CA SER A 74 9.27 -19.47 2.72
C SER A 74 10.01 -18.41 1.89
N ASN A 75 11.10 -17.83 2.44
CA ASN A 75 12.03 -16.76 1.96
C ASN A 75 12.34 -16.67 0.44
N GLN A 76 11.38 -16.90 -0.43
CA GLN A 76 11.45 -16.49 -1.80
C GLN A 76 11.31 -14.97 -1.74
N PRO A 77 12.26 -14.22 -2.31
CA PRO A 77 12.02 -12.81 -2.56
C PRO A 77 10.66 -12.74 -3.26
N MET A 78 9.85 -11.73 -2.96
CA MET A 78 8.85 -11.30 -3.94
C MET A 78 9.65 -10.84 -5.17
N ILE A 79 10.05 -11.79 -6.02
CA ILE A 79 10.55 -11.52 -7.34
C ILE A 79 9.31 -11.01 -8.05
N ASN A 80 9.14 -9.69 -8.06
CA ASN A 80 8.24 -9.03 -8.99
C ASN A 80 8.85 -9.29 -10.37
N GLU A 81 8.54 -10.46 -10.95
CA GLU A 81 8.82 -10.74 -12.35
C GLU A 81 7.99 -9.77 -13.17
N ASN A 82 8.54 -8.57 -13.39
CA ASN A 82 8.21 -7.77 -14.53
C ASN A 82 8.46 -8.66 -15.75
N ASN A 83 7.39 -9.28 -16.26
CA ASN A 83 7.35 -9.89 -17.59
C ASN A 83 7.52 -8.80 -18.64
N ARG A 84 8.70 -8.16 -18.67
CA ARG A 84 9.19 -7.40 -19.80
C ARG A 84 9.77 -8.44 -20.73
N GLY A 85 8.89 -9.01 -21.55
CA GLY A 85 9.29 -9.86 -22.67
C GLY A 85 10.42 -9.16 -23.41
N GLU A 86 11.59 -9.78 -23.39
CA GLU A 86 12.68 -9.45 -24.28
C GLU A 86 12.17 -9.70 -25.70
N ASN A 87 11.94 -8.61 -26.43
CA ASN A 87 11.87 -8.70 -27.88
C ASN A 87 13.28 -9.09 -28.35
N ASP A 88 13.51 -10.38 -28.52
CA ASP A 88 14.61 -10.88 -29.33
C ASP A 88 14.30 -10.52 -30.79
N GLU A 89 14.80 -9.36 -31.21
CA GLU A 89 15.10 -9.11 -32.62
C GLU A 89 16.32 -9.96 -32.99
N ARG A 90 16.09 -11.04 -33.74
CA ARG A 90 17.02 -11.53 -34.77
C ARG A 90 16.35 -12.47 -35.77
#